data_AF-A0AAU9PYF7-F1
#
_entry.id   AF-A0AAU9PYF7-F1
#
_cell.length_a   1.000
_cell.length_b   1.000
_cell.length_c   1.000
_cell.angle_alpha   90.00
_cell.angle_beta   90.00
_cell.angle_gamma   90.00
#
_symmetry.space_group_name_H-M   'P 1'
#
loop_
_entity.id
_entity.type
_entity.pdbx_description
1 polymer ?
#
loop_
_entity_poly.entity_id
_entity_poly.type
_entity_poly.pdbx_seq_one_letter_code
_entity_poly.pdbx_strand_id
1 'polypeptide(L)'
;MYKRLSIDTVRRTIILIDSESGKENQPLELNRSEYNLLLVFCDSHGEVIDKQTLIERGWPGRVVGDNSLAVAIMKLRKKLNSLEQGFEINNLPGEGYVFINARQIEIFHSNVTAEPIELVQSNNKEGGNDTRNSQTTTIIPHTLPLSDSGKTITSHMRSFVKDPMFWELSIGLVIIALTFFFIYREAFECFECYGGFYG
;
A
#
# COMPACT_ATOMS: atom_id res chain seq x y z
N MET A 1 -1.90 0.19 -19.72
CA MET A 1 -2.20 1.24 -18.70
C MET A 1 -2.93 0.56 -17.55
N TYR A 2 -2.54 0.82 -16.30
CA TYR A 2 -3.22 0.24 -15.13
C TYR A 2 -4.69 0.68 -15.10
N LYS A 3 -5.61 -0.28 -15.00
CA LYS A 3 -7.06 -0.02 -14.95
C LYS A 3 -7.71 -0.42 -13.63
N ARG A 4 -7.01 -1.22 -12.82
CA ARG A 4 -7.55 -1.79 -11.59
C ARG A 4 -6.60 -1.61 -10.42
N LEU A 5 -7.15 -1.25 -9.27
CA LEU A 5 -6.48 -1.26 -7.98
C LEU A 5 -7.02 -2.46 -7.18
N SER A 6 -6.14 -3.43 -6.92
CA SER A 6 -6.44 -4.56 -6.04
C SER A 6 -6.01 -4.22 -4.62
N ILE A 7 -6.92 -4.41 -3.67
CA ILE A 7 -6.68 -4.30 -2.24
C ILE A 7 -6.69 -5.71 -1.64
N ASP A 8 -5.55 -6.15 -1.09
CA ASP A 8 -5.44 -7.42 -0.35
C ASP A 8 -5.81 -7.17 1.12
N THR A 9 -6.86 -7.84 1.59
CA THR A 9 -7.40 -7.66 2.93
C THR A 9 -6.58 -8.36 4.02
N VAL A 10 -5.85 -9.42 3.67
CA VAL A 10 -5.02 -10.21 4.59
C VAL A 10 -3.66 -9.57 4.76
N ARG A 11 -3.02 -9.21 3.64
CA ARG A 11 -1.68 -8.61 3.62
C ARG A 11 -1.72 -7.11 3.88
N ARG A 12 -2.88 -6.46 3.69
CA ARG A 12 -3.03 -5.00 3.68
C ARG A 12 -2.11 -4.37 2.65
N THR A 13 -2.03 -4.97 1.47
CA THR A 13 -1.26 -4.44 0.35
C THR A 13 -2.17 -3.90 -0.73
N ILE A 14 -1.68 -2.92 -1.47
CA ILE A 14 -2.33 -2.44 -2.69
C ILE A 14 -1.44 -2.69 -3.90
N ILE A 15 -2.06 -3.13 -4.99
CA ILE A 15 -1.39 -3.50 -6.25
C ILE A 15 -2.20 -2.91 -7.41
N LEU A 16 -1.51 -2.34 -8.39
CA LEU A 16 -2.11 -1.96 -9.66
C LEU A 16 -1.98 -3.09 -10.67
N ILE A 17 -3.08 -3.38 -11.38
CA ILE A 17 -3.14 -4.43 -12.40
C ILE A 17 -3.41 -3.80 -13.77
N ASP A 18 -2.54 -4.10 -14.73
CA ASP A 18 -2.70 -3.70 -16.13
C ASP A 18 -3.75 -4.59 -16.80
N SER A 19 -4.75 -3.98 -17.45
CA SER A 19 -5.85 -4.70 -18.08
C SER A 19 -5.44 -5.49 -19.33
N GLU A 20 -4.37 -5.08 -20.02
CA GLU A 20 -3.95 -5.70 -21.29
C GLU A 20 -2.87 -6.75 -21.04
N SER A 21 -1.89 -6.41 -20.20
CA SER A 21 -0.74 -7.27 -19.95
C SER A 21 -0.93 -8.20 -18.74
N GLY A 22 -1.92 -7.94 -17.87
CA GLY A 22 -2.04 -8.62 -16.57
C GLY A 22 -0.86 -8.35 -15.63
N LYS A 23 0.02 -7.41 -15.97
CA LYS A 23 1.21 -7.08 -15.18
C LYS A 23 0.78 -6.33 -13.93
N GLU A 24 1.38 -6.74 -12.82
CA GLU A 24 1.23 -6.14 -11.51
C GLU A 24 2.40 -5.20 -11.23
N ASN A 25 2.13 -4.11 -10.52
CA ASN A 25 3.20 -3.29 -9.96
C ASN A 25 3.77 -3.88 -8.66
N GLN A 26 4.78 -3.24 -8.10
CA GLN A 26 5.28 -3.62 -6.79
C GLN A 26 4.19 -3.40 -5.71
N PRO A 27 3.91 -4.41 -4.86
CA PRO A 27 2.92 -4.26 -3.80
C PRO A 27 3.35 -3.18 -2.81
N LEU A 28 2.43 -2.27 -2.50
CA LEU A 28 2.61 -1.27 -1.47
C LEU A 28 1.91 -1.73 -0.19
N GLU A 29 2.72 -2.03 0.83
CA GLU A 29 2.26 -2.38 2.18
C GLU A 29 1.56 -1.21 2.85
N LEU A 30 0.41 -1.43 3.47
CA LEU A 30 -0.34 -0.48 4.29
C LEU A 30 -0.30 -0.89 5.75
N ASN A 31 -0.08 0.09 6.63
CA ASN A 31 -0.31 -0.12 8.04
C ASN A 31 -1.81 -0.27 8.32
N ARG A 32 -2.19 -0.83 9.48
CA ARG A 32 -3.60 -1.10 9.83
C ARG A 32 -4.50 0.12 9.65
N SER A 33 -4.10 1.28 10.18
CA SER A 33 -4.92 2.49 10.07
C SER A 33 -4.99 3.02 8.64
N GLU A 34 -3.90 2.94 7.87
CA GLU A 34 -3.87 3.36 6.46
C GLU A 34 -4.80 2.49 5.61
N TYR A 35 -4.79 1.17 5.85
CA TYR A 35 -5.68 0.22 5.22
C TYR A 35 -7.15 0.50 5.57
N ASN A 36 -7.47 0.66 6.85
CA ASN A 36 -8.84 0.95 7.28
C ASN A 36 -9.35 2.28 6.68
N LEU A 37 -8.51 3.32 6.66
CA LEU A 37 -8.87 4.60 6.06
C LEU A 37 -9.08 4.46 4.55
N LEU A 38 -8.22 3.71 3.86
CA LEU A 38 -8.40 3.46 2.43
C LEU A 38 -9.73 2.77 2.14
N LEU A 39 -10.11 1.75 2.91
CA LEU A 39 -11.42 1.10 2.74
C LEU A 39 -12.57 2.10 2.85
N VAL A 40 -12.57 2.92 3.91
CA VAL A 40 -13.60 3.94 4.13
C VAL A 40 -13.66 4.95 2.97
N PHE A 41 -12.51 5.37 2.46
CA PHE A 41 -12.46 6.26 1.30
C PHE A 41 -12.93 5.62 0.00
N CYS A 42 -12.66 4.32 -0.19
CA CYS A 42 -13.14 3.59 -1.36
C CYS A 42 -14.65 3.38 -1.31
N ASP A 43 -15.21 3.10 -0.13
CA ASP A 43 -16.65 2.90 0.08
C ASP A 43 -17.44 4.21 -0.08
N SER A 44 -16.87 5.35 0.32
CA SER A 44 -17.46 6.70 0.25
C SER A 44 -16.74 7.59 -0.78
N HIS A 45 -16.46 7.04 -1.97
CA HIS A 45 -15.78 7.78 -3.04
C HIS A 45 -16.55 9.06 -3.41
N GLY A 46 -15.84 10.19 -3.48
CA GLY A 46 -16.43 11.49 -3.80
C GLY A 46 -17.23 12.14 -2.68
N GLU A 47 -17.44 11.47 -1.54
CA GLU A 47 -18.17 12.01 -0.40
C GLU A 47 -17.21 12.61 0.65
N VAL A 48 -17.71 13.63 1.37
CA VAL A 48 -16.96 14.22 2.48
C VAL A 48 -17.20 13.38 3.74
N ILE A 49 -16.12 12.88 4.31
CA ILE A 49 -16.13 12.05 5.52
C ILE A 49 -15.56 12.88 6.67
N ASP A 50 -16.32 12.98 7.76
CA ASP A 50 -15.90 13.75 8.91
C ASP A 50 -14.69 13.12 9.61
N LYS A 51 -13.91 13.96 10.30
CA LYS A 51 -12.68 13.52 10.97
C LYS A 51 -12.93 12.48 12.06
N GLN A 52 -14.04 12.61 12.78
CA GLN A 52 -14.35 11.75 13.91
C GLN A 52 -14.69 10.33 13.43
N THR A 53 -15.49 10.20 12.37
CA THR A 53 -15.76 8.94 11.67
C THR A 53 -14.49 8.31 11.15
N LEU A 54 -13.59 9.09 10.53
CA LEU A 54 -12.30 8.57 10.05
C LEU A 54 -11.41 8.08 11.20
N ILE A 55 -11.42 8.75 12.35
CA ILE A 55 -10.72 8.31 13.55
C ILE A 55 -11.31 6.99 14.08
N GLU A 56 -12.64 6.91 14.20
CA GLU A 56 -13.31 5.72 14.71
C GLU A 56 -13.09 4.49 13.82
N ARG A 57 -13.17 4.67 12.50
CA ARG A 57 -12.94 3.59 11.52
C ARG A 57 -11.45 3.24 11.35
N GLY A 58 -10.57 4.25 11.38
CA GLY A 58 -9.12 4.07 11.25
C GLY A 58 -8.50 3.35 12.46
N TRP A 59 -9.07 3.54 13.64
CA TRP A 59 -8.56 3.01 14.92
C TRP A 59 -9.69 2.39 15.76
N PRO A 60 -10.31 1.30 15.30
CA PRO A 60 -11.43 0.68 16.01
C PRO A 60 -11.01 0.26 17.41
N GLY A 61 -11.77 0.73 18.41
CA GLY A 61 -11.53 0.45 19.82
C GLY A 61 -10.30 1.14 20.42
N ARG A 62 -9.74 2.17 19.76
CA ARG A 62 -8.63 2.97 20.30
C ARG A 62 -8.95 4.45 20.26
N VAL A 63 -8.64 5.14 21.34
CA VAL A 63 -8.74 6.61 21.42
C VAL A 63 -7.47 7.21 20.85
N VAL A 64 -7.59 7.93 19.74
CA VAL A 64 -6.52 8.71 19.10
C VAL A 64 -7.03 10.11 18.78
N GLY A 65 -6.12 11.08 18.65
CA GLY A 65 -6.46 12.46 18.27
C GLY A 65 -6.16 12.79 16.80
N ASP A 66 -6.58 13.97 16.37
CA ASP A 66 -6.43 14.52 15.01
C ASP A 66 -5.02 14.41 14.42
N ASN A 67 -3.97 14.57 15.24
CA ASN A 67 -2.60 14.43 14.76
C ASN A 67 -2.30 13.02 14.21
N SER A 68 -2.90 11.99 14.82
CA SER A 68 -2.75 10.61 14.34
C SER A 68 -3.46 10.40 13.00
N LEU A 69 -4.64 11.01 12.83
CA LEU A 69 -5.35 11.05 11.56
C LEU A 69 -4.50 11.73 10.49
N ALA A 70 -3.99 12.94 10.76
CA ALA A 70 -3.18 13.71 9.83
C ALA A 70 -1.94 12.93 9.35
N VAL A 71 -1.22 12.28 10.28
CA VAL A 71 -0.05 11.46 9.93
C VAL A 71 -0.42 10.24 9.09
N ALA A 72 -1.53 9.56 9.40
CA ALA A 72 -1.98 8.42 8.62
C ALA A 72 -2.41 8.84 7.19
N ILE A 73 -3.18 9.93 7.06
CA ILE A 73 -3.57 10.50 5.77
C ILE A 73 -2.34 10.93 4.96
N MET A 74 -1.34 11.56 5.58
CA MET A 74 -0.09 11.92 4.92
C MET A 74 0.62 10.70 4.34
N LYS A 75 0.75 9.62 5.13
CA LYS A 75 1.40 8.37 4.66
C LYS A 75 0.60 7.69 3.56
N LEU A 76 -0.73 7.65 3.71
CA LEU A 76 -1.62 7.09 2.70
C LEU A 76 -1.52 7.86 1.38
N ARG A 77 -1.58 9.20 1.42
CA ARG A 77 -1.34 10.07 0.24
C ARG A 77 -0.01 9.78 -0.42
N LYS A 78 1.07 9.65 0.34
CA LYS A 78 2.40 9.34 -0.23
C LYS A 78 2.39 8.04 -1.04
N LYS A 79 1.71 7.01 -0.53
CA LYS A 79 1.59 5.71 -1.22
C LYS A 79 0.69 5.80 -2.45
N LEU A 80 -0.48 6.43 -2.33
CA LEU A 80 -1.39 6.64 -3.46
C LEU A 80 -0.78 7.50 -4.56
N ASN A 81 -0.03 8.54 -4.22
CA ASN A 81 0.67 9.40 -5.17
C ASN A 81 1.79 8.65 -5.90
N SER A 82 2.47 7.71 -5.23
CA SER A 82 3.50 6.87 -5.87
C SER A 82 2.96 5.92 -6.94
N LEU A 83 1.63 5.72 -6.97
CA LEU A 83 0.96 4.96 -8.01
C LEU A 83 0.73 5.78 -9.30
N GLU A 84 0.88 7.11 -9.24
CA GLU A 84 0.72 8.04 -10.37
C GLU A 84 -0.60 7.89 -11.14
N GLN A 85 -1.63 7.39 -10.46
CA GLN A 85 -2.90 7.04 -11.08
C GLN A 85 -4.01 8.05 -10.75
N GLY A 86 -3.71 9.21 -10.15
CA GLY A 86 -4.69 10.27 -9.89
C GLY A 86 -5.63 9.96 -8.73
N PHE A 87 -5.14 9.24 -7.72
CA PHE A 87 -5.79 9.09 -6.43
C PHE A 87 -5.44 10.27 -5.53
N GLU A 88 -6.44 11.03 -5.12
CA GLU A 88 -6.27 12.23 -4.30
C GLU A 88 -7.12 12.13 -3.04
N ILE A 89 -6.55 12.54 -1.90
CA ILE A 89 -7.30 12.74 -0.67
C ILE A 89 -7.22 14.21 -0.36
N ASN A 90 -8.33 14.94 -0.38
CA ASN A 90 -8.36 16.38 -0.14
C ASN A 90 -8.95 16.68 1.25
N ASN A 91 -8.44 17.74 1.89
CA ASN A 91 -8.93 18.20 3.19
C ASN A 91 -9.87 19.38 2.96
N LEU A 92 -11.09 19.29 3.49
CA LEU A 92 -12.06 20.38 3.54
C LEU A 92 -12.07 20.95 4.96
N PRO A 93 -11.50 22.15 5.18
CA PRO A 93 -11.41 22.74 6.51
C PRO A 93 -12.77 22.84 7.19
N GLY A 94 -12.87 22.33 8.42
CA GLY A 94 -14.13 22.34 9.19
C GLY A 94 -15.10 21.21 8.86
N GLU A 95 -14.90 20.50 7.74
CA GLU A 95 -15.81 19.42 7.31
C GLU A 95 -15.16 18.04 7.44
N GLY A 96 -13.95 17.85 6.91
CA GLY A 96 -13.31 16.53 6.92
C GLY A 96 -12.43 16.27 5.70
N TYR A 97 -12.49 15.06 5.17
CA TYR A 97 -11.69 14.64 4.02
C TYR A 97 -12.57 14.01 2.93
N VAL A 98 -12.16 14.20 1.67
CA VAL A 98 -12.77 13.58 0.50
C VAL A 98 -11.73 12.80 -0.29
N PHE A 99 -12.12 11.65 -0.82
CA PHE A 99 -11.29 10.86 -1.72
C PHE A 99 -11.77 10.97 -3.16
N ILE A 100 -10.86 11.30 -4.06
CA ILE A 100 -11.09 11.46 -5.49
C ILE A 100 -10.24 10.45 -6.25
N ASN A 101 -10.88 9.77 -7.19
CA ASN A 101 -10.27 8.81 -8.12
C ASN A 101 -10.43 9.40 -9.52
N ALA A 102 -9.53 10.31 -9.89
CA ALA A 102 -9.67 11.14 -11.08
C ALA A 102 -9.62 10.31 -12.38
N ARG A 103 -8.93 9.16 -12.36
CA ARG A 103 -8.81 8.27 -13.52
C ARG A 103 -9.83 7.14 -13.53
N GLN A 104 -10.81 7.15 -12.62
CA GLN A 104 -11.89 6.16 -12.54
C GLN A 104 -11.38 4.71 -12.57
N ILE A 105 -10.30 4.46 -11.81
CA ILE A 105 -9.71 3.11 -11.71
C ILE A 105 -10.68 2.23 -10.96
N GLU A 106 -10.89 1.02 -11.46
CA GLU A 106 -11.75 0.04 -10.83
C GLU A 106 -11.09 -0.47 -9.52
N ILE A 107 -11.77 -0.37 -8.39
CA ILE A 107 -11.24 -0.79 -7.09
C ILE A 107 -11.84 -2.15 -6.74
N PHE A 108 -11.00 -3.14 -6.49
CA PHE A 108 -11.41 -4.48 -6.11
C PHE A 108 -10.80 -4.91 -4.79
N HIS A 109 -11.59 -5.59 -3.99
CA HIS A 109 -11.12 -6.29 -2.82
C HIS A 109 -10.81 -7.73 -3.25
N SER A 110 -9.53 -8.09 -3.22
CA SER A 110 -9.14 -9.49 -3.32
C SER A 110 -9.46 -10.14 -1.98
N ASN A 111 -10.73 -10.48 -1.81
CA ASN A 111 -11.07 -11.54 -0.90
C ASN A 111 -10.45 -12.77 -1.55
N VAL A 112 -9.35 -13.28 -0.99
CA VAL A 112 -9.02 -14.69 -1.19
C VAL A 112 -10.17 -15.44 -0.52
N THR A 113 -11.26 -15.58 -1.27
CA THR A 113 -12.40 -16.40 -0.91
C THR A 113 -11.79 -17.79 -0.76
N ALA A 114 -11.73 -18.25 0.47
CA ALA A 114 -11.49 -19.63 0.77
C ALA A 114 -12.69 -20.42 0.25
N GLU A 115 -12.75 -20.67 -1.06
CA GLU A 115 -13.46 -21.78 -1.66
C GLU A 115 -12.59 -22.27 -2.82
N PRO A 116 -12.23 -23.56 -2.83
CA PRO A 116 -13.23 -24.54 -3.28
C PRO A 116 -13.22 -25.87 -2.50
N ILE A 117 -14.39 -26.48 -2.36
CA ILE A 117 -14.77 -27.74 -3.02
C ILE A 117 -16.10 -28.22 -2.41
N GLU A 118 -17.19 -28.05 -3.16
CA GLU A 118 -18.26 -29.05 -3.18
C GLU A 118 -17.66 -30.35 -3.73
N LEU A 119 -17.51 -31.36 -2.88
CA LEU A 119 -17.51 -32.75 -3.31
C LEU A 119 -18.57 -33.51 -2.50
N VAL A 120 -19.76 -33.48 -3.10
CA VAL A 120 -20.70 -34.59 -3.28
C VAL A 120 -20.32 -35.91 -2.57
N GLN A 121 -21.28 -36.38 -1.78
CA GLN A 121 -21.38 -37.68 -1.13
C GLN A 121 -21.07 -38.86 -2.08
N SER A 122 -20.36 -39.87 -1.58
CA SER A 122 -20.68 -41.26 -1.92
C SER A 122 -20.49 -42.16 -0.71
N ASN A 123 -21.60 -42.78 -0.31
CA ASN A 123 -21.66 -43.89 0.61
C ASN A 123 -20.91 -45.09 0.02
N ASN A 124 -20.19 -45.86 0.86
CA ASN A 124 -20.27 -47.31 0.81
C ASN A 124 -19.91 -47.93 2.16
N LYS A 125 -20.68 -48.97 2.48
CA LYS A 125 -20.74 -49.71 3.74
C LYS A 125 -19.57 -50.69 3.92
N GLU A 126 -19.53 -51.20 5.14
CA GLU A 126 -19.07 -52.53 5.60
C GLU A 126 -17.64 -52.69 6.15
N GLY A 127 -17.60 -53.27 7.36
CA GLY A 127 -16.45 -53.98 7.89
C GLY A 127 -16.06 -53.60 9.31
N GLY A 128 -16.76 -54.13 10.31
CA GLY A 128 -16.35 -54.03 11.71
C GLY A 128 -15.14 -54.91 12.04
N ASN A 129 -14.36 -54.50 13.05
CA ASN A 129 -14.09 -55.24 14.30
C ASN A 129 -12.81 -54.72 14.97
N ASP A 130 -12.91 -54.53 16.29
CA ASP A 130 -11.91 -54.81 17.34
C ASP A 130 -10.52 -54.14 17.23
N THR A 131 -9.76 -53.82 18.27
CA THR A 131 -9.86 -53.73 19.74
C THR A 131 -8.50 -53.13 20.14
N ARG A 132 -8.46 -52.31 21.20
CA ARG A 132 -7.31 -51.95 22.08
C ARG A 132 -5.89 -52.30 21.61
N ASN A 133 -4.97 -51.31 21.57
CA ASN A 133 -3.93 -51.21 22.62
C ASN A 133 -3.07 -49.93 22.51
N SER A 134 -2.74 -49.39 23.67
CA SER A 134 -1.61 -48.49 23.89
C SER A 134 -0.29 -49.27 23.88
N GLN A 135 0.80 -48.67 23.38
CA GLN A 135 2.14 -48.61 23.99
C GLN A 135 3.27 -48.42 22.96
N THR A 136 4.06 -47.38 23.22
CA THR A 136 5.49 -47.17 22.96
C THR A 136 6.31 -48.44 22.71
N THR A 137 7.17 -48.43 21.67
CA THR A 137 8.52 -49.07 21.71
C THR A 137 9.46 -48.46 20.66
N THR A 138 10.42 -47.71 21.19
CA THR A 138 11.83 -47.53 20.78
C THR A 138 12.41 -48.52 19.77
N ILE A 139 12.91 -48.06 18.61
CA ILE A 139 14.07 -48.68 17.92
C ILE A 139 14.86 -47.59 17.14
N ILE A 140 16.07 -47.28 17.61
CA ILE A 140 17.18 -46.71 16.80
C ILE A 140 18.15 -47.88 16.59
N PRO A 141 18.71 -48.09 15.38
CA PRO A 141 20.16 -48.04 15.28
C PRO A 141 20.68 -47.33 14.02
N HIS A 142 21.69 -46.51 14.27
CA HIS A 142 22.80 -46.09 13.40
C HIS A 142 23.06 -46.94 12.14
N THR A 143 23.23 -46.28 10.98
CA THR A 143 24.50 -46.27 10.20
C THR A 143 24.41 -45.35 8.97
N LEU A 144 25.26 -44.31 8.94
CA LEU A 144 25.83 -43.66 7.73
C LEU A 144 27.04 -44.53 7.29
N PRO A 145 27.57 -44.52 6.03
CA PRO A 145 27.94 -43.26 5.33
C PRO A 145 28.08 -43.31 3.76
N LEU A 146 28.55 -42.15 3.22
CA LEU A 146 29.22 -41.89 1.92
C LEU A 146 28.34 -41.87 0.66
N SER A 147 28.52 -41.04 -0.37
CA SER A 147 29.39 -39.92 -0.81
C SER A 147 28.73 -39.47 -2.14
N ASP A 148 28.61 -38.23 -2.60
CA ASP A 148 29.64 -37.30 -3.05
C ASP A 148 28.95 -36.12 -3.80
N SER A 149 29.68 -35.03 -4.00
CA SER A 149 29.46 -33.88 -4.88
C SER A 149 28.63 -32.74 -4.26
N GLY A 150 29.17 -31.56 -3.94
CA GLY A 150 30.46 -30.96 -4.24
C GLY A 150 30.25 -29.45 -4.49
N LYS A 151 31.15 -28.64 -3.90
CA LYS A 151 31.42 -27.20 -4.15
C LYS A 151 30.69 -26.15 -3.30
N THR A 152 31.34 -25.85 -2.18
CA THR A 152 31.57 -24.51 -1.62
C THR A 152 31.86 -23.44 -2.67
N ILE A 153 31.13 -22.31 -2.67
CA ILE A 153 31.68 -20.98 -2.99
C ILE A 153 31.00 -19.94 -2.10
N THR A 154 31.74 -19.52 -1.09
CA THR A 154 31.66 -18.17 -0.51
C THR A 154 31.92 -17.14 -1.62
N SER A 155 30.94 -16.28 -1.90
CA SER A 155 31.18 -14.97 -2.52
C SER A 155 30.26 -13.98 -1.80
N HIS A 156 30.76 -13.20 -0.85
CA HIS A 156 31.41 -11.91 -1.16
C HIS A 156 30.51 -11.13 -2.13
N MET A 157 29.62 -10.31 -1.59
CA MET A 157 29.84 -8.88 -1.53
C MET A 157 29.80 -8.23 -2.91
N ARG A 158 28.92 -7.22 -3.03
CA ARG A 158 28.98 -6.06 -3.94
C ARG A 158 27.97 -6.05 -5.10
N SER A 159 26.88 -5.33 -4.88
CA SER A 159 26.48 -4.09 -5.58
C SER A 159 24.99 -3.89 -5.28
N PHE A 160 24.52 -2.76 -4.76
CA PHE A 160 24.45 -1.47 -5.44
C PHE A 160 24.25 -0.38 -4.37
N VAL A 161 25.34 0.03 -3.72
CA VAL A 161 25.38 1.31 -2.99
C VAL A 161 26.69 1.97 -3.37
N LYS A 162 26.63 2.78 -4.43
CA LYS A 162 27.38 4.03 -4.64
C LYS A 162 27.08 4.51 -6.06
N ASP A 163 26.27 5.56 -6.13
CA ASP A 163 26.69 6.82 -6.72
C ASP A 163 26.05 7.96 -5.90
N PRO A 164 26.82 8.65 -5.03
CA PRO A 164 26.39 9.84 -4.31
C PRO A 164 26.66 11.09 -5.17
N MET A 165 26.08 11.16 -6.36
CA MET A 165 26.30 12.26 -7.30
C MET A 165 25.02 12.78 -7.95
N PHE A 166 23.86 12.55 -7.33
CA PHE A 166 22.57 13.05 -7.85
C PHE A 166 21.79 13.91 -6.86
N TRP A 167 22.22 14.02 -5.60
CA TRP A 167 21.53 14.87 -4.62
C TRP A 167 21.88 16.36 -4.76
N GLU A 168 23.08 16.71 -5.24
CA GLU A 168 23.47 18.11 -5.46
C GLU A 168 22.73 18.78 -6.62
N LEU A 169 22.41 18.03 -7.68
CA LEU A 169 21.61 18.54 -8.80
C LEU A 169 20.14 18.72 -8.41
N SER A 170 19.60 17.84 -7.56
CA SER A 170 18.24 18.00 -7.03
C SER A 170 18.12 19.23 -6.11
N ILE A 171 19.14 19.49 -5.28
CA ILE A 171 19.17 20.68 -4.42
C ILE A 171 19.31 21.95 -5.28
N GLY A 172 20.16 21.94 -6.30
CA GLY A 172 20.30 23.06 -7.23
C GLY A 172 19.00 23.41 -7.94
N LEU A 173 18.28 22.42 -8.46
CA LEU A 173 17.00 22.63 -9.17
C LEU A 173 15.91 23.16 -8.22
N VAL A 174 15.87 22.65 -6.98
CA VAL A 174 14.94 23.14 -5.96
C VAL A 174 15.27 24.57 -5.52
N ILE A 175 16.54 24.91 -5.31
CA ILE A 175 16.95 26.28 -4.95
C ILE A 175 16.65 27.25 -6.12
N ILE A 176 16.93 26.85 -7.37
CA ILE A 176 16.59 27.66 -8.54
C ILE A 176 15.06 27.86 -8.64
N ALA A 177 14.27 26.82 -8.44
CA ALA A 177 12.81 26.92 -8.46
C ALA A 177 12.26 27.80 -7.33
N LEU A 178 12.84 27.71 -6.12
CA LEU A 178 12.43 28.52 -4.98
C LEU A 178 12.85 29.99 -5.14
N THR A 179 14.07 30.27 -5.60
CA THR A 179 14.51 31.65 -5.89
C THR A 179 13.69 32.27 -7.01
N PHE A 180 13.42 31.52 -8.08
CA PHE A 180 12.52 31.97 -9.15
C PHE A 180 11.11 32.24 -8.61
N PHE A 181 10.55 31.34 -7.81
CA PHE A 181 9.23 31.53 -7.19
C PHE A 181 9.19 32.75 -6.27
N PHE A 182 10.20 32.95 -5.42
CA PHE A 182 10.26 34.12 -4.54
C PHE A 182 10.45 35.43 -5.33
N ILE A 183 11.37 35.46 -6.30
CA ILE A 183 11.60 36.63 -7.16
C ILE A 183 10.36 36.97 -8.00
N TYR A 184 9.65 35.97 -8.54
CA TYR A 184 8.42 36.18 -9.29
C TYR A 184 7.24 36.57 -8.40
N ARG A 185 7.18 36.05 -7.17
CA ARG A 185 6.17 36.47 -6.19
C ARG A 185 6.37 37.94 -5.79
N GLU A 186 7.61 38.38 -5.61
CA GLU A 186 7.94 39.78 -5.34
C GLU A 186 7.69 40.67 -6.57
N ALA A 187 7.99 40.20 -7.79
CA ALA A 187 7.82 40.98 -9.02
C ALA A 187 6.34 41.27 -9.37
N PHE A 188 5.41 40.43 -8.90
CA PHE A 188 3.98 40.65 -9.13
C PHE A 188 3.37 41.71 -8.20
N GLU A 189 3.99 42.02 -7.06
CA GLU A 189 3.52 43.10 -6.17
C GLU A 189 3.96 44.49 -6.64
N CYS A 190 4.98 44.60 -7.50
CA CYS A 190 5.38 45.87 -8.12
C CYS A 190 4.55 46.26 -9.35
N PHE A 191 3.77 45.35 -9.94
CA PHE A 191 3.06 45.64 -11.20
C PHE A 191 1.70 46.35 -10.99
N GLU A 192 1.12 46.33 -9.79
CA GLU A 192 -0.15 47.03 -9.53
C GLU A 192 0.01 48.55 -9.25
N CYS A 193 1.23 49.06 -9.09
CA CYS A 193 1.44 50.50 -8.85
C CYS A 193 1.70 51.34 -10.12
N TYR A 194 1.92 50.74 -11.30
CA TYR A 194 2.28 51.50 -12.51
C TYR A 194 1.11 51.81 -13.46
N GLY A 195 -0.10 51.38 -13.13
CA GLY A 195 -1.30 51.52 -13.99
C GLY A 195 -2.17 52.76 -13.75
N GLY A 196 -1.74 53.72 -12.94
CA GLY A 196 -2.60 54.81 -12.48
C GLY A 196 -2.03 56.22 -12.66
N PHE A 197 -1.69 56.65 -13.89
CA PHE A 197 -1.58 58.09 -14.18
C PHE A 197 -1.58 58.43 -15.68
N TYR A 198 -2.74 58.36 -16.34
CA TYR A 198 -3.07 59.20 -17.51
C TYR A 198 -4.60 59.37 -17.58
N GLY A 199 -5.08 60.39 -16.89
CA GLY A 199 -6.41 60.99 -17.02
C GLY A 199 -6.25 62.50 -16.89
#